data_AF-A0A972JSR6-F1
#
_entry.id   AF-A0A972JSR6-F1
#
_cell.length_a   1.000
_cell.length_b   1.000
_cell.length_c   1.000
_cell.angle_alpha   90.00
_cell.angle_beta   90.00
_cell.angle_gamma   90.00
#
_symmetry.space_group_name_H-M   'P 1'
#
loop_
_entity.id
_entity.type
_entity.pdbx_description
1 polymer ?
#
loop_
_entity_poly.entity_id
_entity_poly.type
_entity_poly.pdbx_seq_one_letter_code
_entity_poly.pdbx_strand_id
1 'polypeptide(L)' 'MFTVGEFSKIAQVAKRLLRYYDQMRLFSPENVDDWTGYRSYSTHQLPQLNCILALKELGLSLEQIRLML' A
#
# COMPACT_ATOMS: atom_id res chain seq x y z
N MET A 1 4.97 13.65 -2.29
CA MET A 1 5.29 12.21 -2.39
C MET A 1 6.13 11.83 -1.18
N PHE A 2 6.03 10.59 -0.71
CA PHE A 2 6.57 10.10 0.55
C PHE A 2 7.37 8.82 0.33
N THR A 3 8.48 8.66 1.05
CA THR A 3 9.19 7.38 1.12
C THR A 3 8.26 6.31 1.73
N VAL A 4 8.55 5.02 1.51
CA VAL A 4 7.85 3.93 2.22
C VAL A 4 7.89 4.09 3.76
N GLY A 5 8.95 4.71 4.30
CA GLY A 5 9.09 4.94 5.73
C GLY A 5 8.27 6.11 6.25
N GLU A 6 8.14 7.18 5.48
CA GLU A 6 7.28 8.32 5.82
C GLU A 6 5.82 7.93 5.68
N PHE A 7 5.46 7.26 4.59
CA PHE A 7 4.10 6.79 4.35
C PHE A 7 3.64 5.79 5.42
N SER A 8 4.52 4.88 5.84
CA SER A 8 4.29 3.96 6.96
C SER A 8 3.92 4.68 8.25
N LYS A 9 4.55 5.82 8.55
CA LYS A 9 4.22 6.62 9.75
C LYS A 9 2.87 7.32 9.61
N ILE A 10 2.58 7.87 8.42
CA ILE A 10 1.32 8.57 8.13
C ILE A 10 0.14 7.58 8.21
N ALA A 11 0.27 6.43 7.57
CA ALA A 11 -0.75 5.39 7.54
C ALA A 11 -0.79 4.50 8.81
N GLN A 12 0.15 4.70 9.75
CA GLN A 12 0.30 3.89 10.96
C GLN A 12 0.38 2.37 10.72
N VAL A 13 0.97 1.97 9.59
CA VAL A 13 1.20 0.55 9.25
C VAL A 13 2.68 0.24 9.20
N ALA A 14 3.05 -1.02 9.44
CA ALA A 14 4.44 -1.44 9.29
C ALA A 14 4.91 -1.31 7.84
N LYS A 15 6.14 -0.81 7.62
CA LYS A 15 6.81 -0.81 6.30
C LYS A 15 6.77 -2.18 5.61
N ARG A 16 6.86 -3.27 6.39
CA ARG A 16 6.78 -4.65 5.88
C ARG A 16 5.44 -4.95 5.24
N LEU A 17 4.33 -4.44 5.79
CA LEU A 17 2.99 -4.62 5.25
C LEU A 17 2.86 -3.96 3.88
N LEU A 18 3.32 -2.71 3.75
CA LEU A 18 3.33 -1.99 2.47
C LEU A 18 4.13 -2.74 1.41
N ARG A 19 5.33 -3.22 1.76
CA ARG A 19 6.17 -4.03 0.86
C ARG A 19 5.50 -5.35 0.47
N TYR A 20 4.81 -5.98 1.41
CA TYR A 20 4.09 -7.23 1.17
C TYR A 20 2.92 -7.01 0.20
N TYR A 21 2.14 -5.95 0.36
CA TYR A 21 1.07 -5.61 -0.58
C TYR A 21 1.59 -5.18 -1.96
N ASP A 22 2.74 -4.50 -2.02
CA ASP A 22 3.44 -4.16 -3.28
C ASP A 22 3.89 -5.44 -4.02
N GLN A 23 4.49 -6.39 -3.31
CA GLN A 23 4.87 -7.70 -3.88
C GLN A 23 3.67 -8.47 -4.46
N MET A 24 2.52 -8.36 -3.82
CA MET A 24 1.28 -8.98 -4.29
C MET A 24 0.54 -8.14 -5.35
N ARG A 25 1.07 -6.96 -5.71
CA ARG A 25 0.43 -5.95 -6.56
C ARG A 25 -0.96 -5.53 -6.08
N LEU A 26 -1.23 -5.70 -4.78
CA LEU A 26 -2.49 -5.29 -4.16
C LEU A 26 -2.48 -3.79 -3.84
N PHE A 27 -1.32 -3.28 -3.44
CA PHE A 27 -1.10 -1.86 -3.16
C PHE A 27 0.33 -1.51 -3.50
N SER A 28 0.51 -0.72 -4.57
CA SER A 28 1.83 -0.41 -5.14
C SER A 28 2.16 1.08 -4.92
N PRO A 29 3.44 1.49 -4.90
CA PRO A 29 3.80 2.90 -4.90
C PRO A 29 3.19 3.63 -6.11
N GLU A 30 2.79 4.89 -5.92
CA GLU A 30 2.25 5.72 -7.01
C GLU A 30 3.31 6.01 -8.07
N ASN A 31 4.57 6.11 -7.69
CA ASN A 31 5.67 6.33 -8.61
C ASN A 31 6.91 5.50 -8.23
N VAL A 32 7.54 4.93 -9.25
CA VAL A 32 8.82 4.25 -9.19
C VAL A 32 9.74 4.97 -10.16
N ASP A 33 10.79 5.58 -9.64
CA ASP A 33 11.80 6.23 -10.47
C ASP A 33 12.55 5.18 -11.29
N ASP A 34 12.49 5.28 -12.62
CA ASP A 34 13.03 4.26 -13.53
C ASP A 34 14.57 4.15 -13.50
N TRP A 35 15.26 5.20 -13.06
CA TRP A 35 16.71 5.28 -13.05
C TRP A 35 17.31 4.76 -11.75
N THR A 36 16.63 4.99 -10.62
CA THR A 36 17.12 4.68 -9.28
C THR A 36 16.33 3.56 -8.59
N GLY A 37 15.16 3.20 -9.12
CA GLY A 37 14.22 2.27 -8.50
C GLY A 37 13.58 2.83 -7.22
N TYR A 38 13.69 4.14 -7.00
CA TYR A 38 13.16 4.79 -5.81
C TYR A 38 11.63 4.78 -5.82
N ARG A 39 11.04 4.26 -4.75
CA ARG A 39 9.59 4.10 -4.61
C ARG A 39 9.03 5.21 -3.75
N SER A 40 8.02 5.89 -4.27
CA SER A 40 7.32 6.94 -3.55
C SER A 40 5.80 6.72 -3.55
N TYR A 41 5.21 7.08 -2.43
CA TYR A 41 3.79 6.94 -2.14
C TYR A 41 3.15 8.32 -2.01
N SER A 42 1.84 8.39 -2.16
CA SER A 42 1.09 9.64 -2.08
C SER A 42 -0.03 9.54 -1.06
N THR A 43 -0.37 10.66 -0.43
CA THR A 43 -1.52 10.73 0.49
C THR A 43 -2.83 10.40 -0.22
N HIS A 44 -2.91 10.58 -1.54
CA HIS A 44 -4.05 10.14 -2.35
C HIS A 44 -4.27 8.62 -2.33
N GLN A 45 -3.25 7.84 -1.96
CA GLN A 45 -3.35 6.38 -1.83
C GLN A 45 -3.85 5.94 -0.43
N LEU A 46 -3.95 6.85 0.54
CA LEU A 46 -4.43 6.51 1.90
C LEU A 46 -5.85 5.93 1.92
N PRO A 47 -6.84 6.48 1.18
CA PRO A 47 -8.17 5.89 1.13
C PRO A 47 -8.16 4.44 0.61
N GLN A 48 -7.36 4.15 -0.41
CA GLN A 48 -7.22 2.80 -0.96
C GLN A 48 -6.60 1.85 0.08
N LEU A 49 -5.52 2.27 0.75
CA LEU A 49 -4.90 1.46 1.80
C LEU A 49 -5.87 1.20 2.95
N ASN A 50 -6.58 2.23 3.42
CA ASN A 50 -7.55 2.10 4.50
C ASN A 50 -8.70 1.15 4.13
N CYS A 51 -9.14 1.16 2.87
CA CYS A 51 -10.13 0.20 2.38
C CYS A 51 -9.61 -1.24 2.45
N ILE A 52 -8.38 -1.48 1.99
CA ILE A 52 -7.74 -2.81 2.08
C ILE A 52 -7.65 -3.28 3.53
N LEU A 53 -7.24 -2.40 4.45
CA LEU A 53 -7.14 -2.71 5.89
C LEU A 53 -8.52 -3.04 6.48
N ALA A 54 -9.53 -2.21 6.22
CA ALA A 54 -10.89 -2.44 6.71
C ALA A 54 -11.49 -3.76 6.21
N LEU A 55 -11.31 -4.07 4.92
CA LEU A 55 -11.76 -5.36 4.36
C LEU A 55 -10.99 -6.54 4.98
N LYS A 56 -9.70 -6.34 5.28
CA LYS A 56 -8.90 -7.39 5.94
C LYS A 56 -9.36 -7.63 7.38
N GLU A 57 -9.73 -6.58 8.12
CA GLU A 57 -10.31 -6.65 9.46
C GLU A 57 -11.68 -7.34 9.47
N LEU A 58 -12.47 -7.18 8.40
CA LEU A 58 -13.73 -7.91 8.19
C LEU A 58 -13.54 -9.40 7.85
N GLY A 59 -12.29 -9.88 7.78
CA GLY A 59 -11.97 -11.29 7.59
C GLY A 59 -11.80 -11.72 6.14
N LEU A 60 -11.83 -10.79 5.17
CA LEU A 60 -11.63 -11.14 3.77
C LEU A 60 -10.20 -11.63 3.51
N SER A 61 -10.07 -12.55 2.56
CA SER A 61 -8.78 -12.95 2.01
C SER A 61 -8.24 -11.85 1.10
N LEU A 62 -6.91 -11.79 0.94
CA LEU A 62 -6.29 -10.80 0.04
C LEU A 62 -6.73 -11.01 -1.42
N GLU A 63 -7.08 -12.24 -1.80
CA GLU A 63 -7.62 -12.54 -3.12
C GLU A 63 -9.01 -11.95 -3.32
N GLN A 64 -9.88 -12.05 -2.30
CA GLN A 64 -11.21 -11.43 -2.33
C GLN A 64 -11.10 -9.89 -2.42
N ILE A 65 -10.21 -9.30 -1.62
CA ILE A 65 -9.98 -7.84 -1.65
C ILE A 65 -9.51 -7.40 -3.03
N ARG A 66 -8.60 -8.16 -3.66
CA ARG A 66 -8.10 -7.86 -5.01
C ARG A 66 -9.20 -7.87 -6.07
N LEU A 67 -10.26 -8.67 -5.91
CA LEU A 67 -11.38 -8.71 -6.85
C LEU A 67 -12.34 -7.53 -6.70
N MET A 68 -12.25 -6.76 -5.61
CA MET A 68 -13.12 -5.62 -5.31
C MET A 68 -12.50 -4.26 -5.64
N LEU A 69 -11.20 -4.23 -5.94
CA LEU A 69 -10.42 -3.04 -6.29
C LEU A 69 -10.20 -2.97 -7.80
#